data_AF-A0A966BKB7-F1
#
_entry.id   AF-A0A966BKB7-F1
#
_cell.length_a   1.000
_cell.length_b   1.000
_cell.length_c   1.000
_cell.angle_alpha   90.00
_cell.angle_beta   90.00
_cell.angle_gamma   90.00
#
_symmetry.space_group_name_H-M   'P 1'
#
loop_
_entity.id
_entity.type
_entity.pdbx_description
1 polymer ?
#
loop_
_entity_poly.entity_id
_entity_poly.type
_entity_poly.pdbx_seq_one_letter_code
_entity_poly.pdbx_strand_id
1 'polypeptide(L)'
;MNQTVFINSYLEKIDQRFGFNGNRGHAFEIFAVAAVLDKSFDEVYNDISTLVKTANGGHDGGNDGGMDGIYFDETTATLAVFQTKN
;
A
#
# COMPACT_ATOMS: atom_id res chain seq x y z
N MET A 1 0.27 -6.28 24.17
CA MET A 1 0.44 -7.01 22.89
C MET A 1 1.61 -6.39 22.17
N ASN A 2 2.62 -7.18 21.78
CA ASN A 2 3.82 -6.62 21.15
C ASN A 2 3.46 -6.13 19.74
N GLN A 3 3.51 -4.81 19.52
CA GLN A 3 3.14 -4.15 18.27
C GLN A 3 3.89 -4.75 17.08
N THR A 4 5.18 -5.05 17.26
CA THR A 4 6.02 -5.69 16.24
C THR A 4 5.51 -7.08 15.86
N VAL A 5 5.07 -7.88 16.83
CA VAL A 5 4.52 -9.21 16.56
C VAL A 5 3.23 -9.11 15.76
N PHE A 6 2.36 -8.16 16.12
CA PHE A 6 1.11 -7.93 15.37
C PHE A 6 1.38 -7.52 13.92
N ILE A 7 2.19 -6.48 13.71
CA ILE A 7 2.50 -5.96 12.37
C ILE A 7 3.14 -7.07 11.54
N ASN A 8 4.14 -7.77 12.07
CA ASN A 8 4.83 -8.82 11.32
C ASN A 8 3.90 -9.95 10.89
N SER A 9 3.04 -10.43 11.81
CA SER A 9 2.05 -11.47 11.50
C SER A 9 0.97 -11.00 10.53
N TYR A 10 0.59 -9.73 10.57
CA TYR A 10 -0.35 -9.16 9.62
C TYR A 10 0.27 -9.08 8.22
N LEU A 11 1.49 -8.52 8.11
CA LEU A 11 2.24 -8.43 6.86
C LEU A 11 2.47 -9.80 6.21
N GLU A 12 2.78 -10.84 7.00
CA GLU A 12 2.90 -12.21 6.51
C GLU A 12 1.60 -12.76 5.91
N LYS A 13 0.45 -12.48 6.54
CA LYS A 13 -0.85 -12.95 6.03
C LYS A 13 -1.23 -12.28 4.71
N ILE A 14 -0.96 -10.99 4.57
CA ILE A 14 -1.25 -10.26 3.33
C ILE A 14 -0.26 -10.61 2.22
N ASP A 15 1.02 -10.85 2.54
CA ASP A 15 2.00 -11.41 1.58
C ASP A 15 1.52 -12.73 0.98
N GLN A 16 1.03 -13.65 1.82
CA GLN A 16 0.47 -14.92 1.38
C GLN A 16 -0.82 -14.77 0.56
N ARG A 17 -1.70 -13.82 0.92
CA ARG A 17 -3.00 -13.64 0.27
C ARG A 17 -2.92 -12.91 -1.07
N PHE A 18 -2.09 -11.87 -1.16
CA PHE A 18 -2.02 -10.97 -2.31
C PHE A 18 -0.77 -11.19 -3.17
N GLY A 19 0.18 -12.03 -2.73
CA GLY A 19 1.33 -12.43 -3.53
C GLY A 19 2.40 -11.36 -3.63
N PHE A 20 2.73 -10.68 -2.52
CA PHE A 20 3.82 -9.68 -2.49
C PHE A 20 5.22 -10.29 -2.66
N ASN A 21 5.34 -11.63 -2.71
CA ASN A 21 6.58 -12.38 -2.93
C ASN A 21 7.71 -11.99 -1.96
N GLY A 22 7.36 -11.70 -0.70
CA GLY A 22 8.31 -11.26 0.32
C GLY A 22 8.64 -9.77 0.29
N ASN A 23 8.01 -8.97 -0.60
CA ASN A 23 8.13 -7.51 -0.57
C ASN A 23 7.30 -6.92 0.58
N ARG A 24 7.82 -7.07 1.81
CA ARG A 24 7.17 -6.57 3.04
C ARG A 24 7.06 -5.04 3.09
N GLY A 25 7.92 -4.32 2.36
CA GLY A 25 7.84 -2.86 2.23
C GLY A 25 6.54 -2.45 1.54
N HIS A 26 6.29 -3.04 0.37
CA HIS A 26 5.07 -2.76 -0.38
C HIS A 26 3.78 -3.16 0.36
N ALA A 27 3.81 -4.30 1.05
CA ALA A 27 2.72 -4.73 1.89
C ALA A 27 2.43 -3.76 3.05
N PHE A 28 3.48 -3.15 3.62
CA PHE A 28 3.38 -2.15 4.68
C PHE A 28 2.83 -0.81 4.17
N GLU A 29 3.28 -0.36 2.99
CA GLU A 29 2.78 0.85 2.33
C GLU A 29 1.25 0.80 2.19
N ILE A 30 0.73 -0.28 1.60
CA ILE A 30 -0.72 -0.48 1.39
C ILE A 30 -1.46 -0.55 2.72
N PHE A 31 -0.90 -1.25 3.72
CA PHE A 31 -1.47 -1.31 5.06
C PHE A 31 -1.58 0.08 5.70
N ALA A 32 -0.53 0.89 5.61
CA ALA A 32 -0.51 2.24 6.17
C ALA A 32 -1.52 3.15 5.47
N VAL A 33 -1.61 3.10 4.14
CA VAL A 33 -2.60 3.89 3.38
C VAL A 33 -4.03 3.48 3.73
N ALA A 34 -4.31 2.18 3.82
CA ALA A 34 -5.62 1.67 4.23
C ALA A 34 -6.04 2.17 5.61
N ALA A 35 -5.10 2.17 6.57
CA ALA A 35 -5.34 2.66 7.92
C ALA A 35 -5.60 4.17 7.97
N VAL A 36 -4.90 4.98 7.17
CA VAL A 36 -5.08 6.44 7.14
C VAL A 36 -6.38 6.85 6.45
N LEU A 37 -6.76 6.17 5.37
CA LEU A 37 -7.99 6.46 4.63
C LEU A 37 -9.24 5.83 5.24
N ASP A 38 -9.10 5.04 6.33
CA ASP A 38 -10.17 4.24 6.93
C ASP A 38 -10.90 3.35 5.89
N LYS A 39 -10.10 2.73 5.01
CA LYS A 39 -10.55 1.86 3.93
C LYS A 39 -10.10 0.43 4.14
N SER A 40 -10.80 -0.50 3.50
CA SER A 40 -10.37 -1.90 3.53
C SER A 40 -9.05 -2.08 2.77
N PHE A 41 -8.22 -3.04 3.20
CA PHE A 41 -6.98 -3.37 2.49
C PHE A 41 -7.26 -3.75 1.03
N ASP A 42 -8.33 -4.52 0.78
CA ASP A 42 -8.75 -4.93 -0.56
C ASP A 42 -9.07 -3.72 -1.46
N GLU A 43 -9.75 -2.71 -0.93
CA GLU A 43 -10.08 -1.47 -1.66
C GLU A 43 -8.81 -0.68 -2.00
N VAL A 44 -7.90 -0.52 -1.04
CA VAL A 44 -6.65 0.22 -1.27
C VAL A 44 -5.72 -0.52 -2.24
N TYR A 45 -5.64 -1.84 -2.12
CA TYR A 45 -4.86 -2.69 -3.02
C TYR A 45 -5.34 -2.60 -4.48
N ASN A 46 -6.66 -2.53 -4.69
CA ASN A 46 -7.24 -2.49 -6.03
C ASN A 46 -7.23 -1.08 -6.65
N ASP A 47 -7.46 -0.04 -5.85
CA ASP A 47 -7.81 1.29 -6.37
C ASP A 47 -6.79 2.40 -6.02
N ILE A 48 -6.00 2.26 -4.95
CA ILE A 48 -5.27 3.38 -4.34
C ILE A 48 -3.74 3.21 -4.45
N SER A 49 -3.25 1.97 -4.45
CA SER A 49 -1.83 1.67 -4.62
C SER A 49 -1.45 1.72 -6.10
N THR A 50 -1.13 2.93 -6.59
CA THR A 50 -1.10 3.19 -8.02
C THR A 50 -0.04 4.20 -8.48
N LEU A 51 1.24 3.88 -8.30
CA LEU A 51 2.21 4.16 -9.38
C LEU A 51 2.15 3.10 -10.51
N VAL A 52 1.12 2.25 -10.47
CA VAL A 52 0.68 1.19 -11.39
C VAL A 52 1.68 0.79 -12.47
N LYS A 53 2.12 -0.47 -12.42
CA LYS A 53 1.98 -1.31 -13.60
C LYS A 53 1.17 -2.53 -13.20
N THR A 54 0.12 -2.81 -13.98
CA THR A 54 -0.60 -4.09 -14.09
C THR A 54 0.09 -5.23 -13.37
N ALA A 55 -0.65 -6.06 -12.61
CA ALA A 55 -0.24 -7.20 -11.75
C ALA A 55 0.99 -8.08 -12.15
N ASN A 56 1.59 -7.89 -13.32
CA ASN A 56 2.78 -8.55 -13.86
C ASN A 56 3.98 -7.61 -14.17
N GLY A 57 3.94 -6.32 -13.82
CA GLY A 57 5.01 -5.35 -14.11
C GLY A 57 5.89 -5.13 -12.89
N GLY A 58 7.15 -5.58 -12.93
CA GLY A 58 8.13 -5.36 -11.87
C GLY A 58 8.19 -3.91 -11.40
N HIS A 59 8.16 -3.73 -10.08
CA HIS A 59 8.33 -2.46 -9.39
C HIS A 59 9.72 -1.89 -9.65
N ASP A 60 9.89 -0.97 -10.60
CA ASP A 60 11.15 -0.20 -10.75
C ASP A 60 10.92 1.07 -11.62
N GLY A 61 9.99 1.93 -11.20
CA GLY A 61 9.71 3.20 -11.88
C GLY A 61 10.47 4.39 -11.27
N GLY A 62 11.80 4.48 -11.42
CA GLY A 62 12.64 5.46 -10.69
C GLY A 62 12.40 6.98 -10.92
N ASN A 63 11.34 7.38 -11.63
CA ASN A 63 10.93 8.78 -11.83
C ASN A 63 9.65 9.15 -11.07
N ASP A 64 9.15 8.28 -10.20
CA ASP A 64 8.00 8.53 -9.34
C ASP A 64 8.32 9.35 -8.08
N GLY A 65 9.60 9.66 -7.85
CA GLY A 65 10.06 10.38 -6.67
C GLY A 65 9.93 9.59 -5.36
N GLY A 66 9.69 8.27 -5.44
CA GLY A 66 9.48 7.38 -4.32
C GLY A 66 8.16 7.61 -3.59
N MET A 67 7.07 7.96 -4.29
CA MET A 67 5.73 8.06 -3.68
C MET A 67 5.14 6.66 -3.46
N ASP A 68 4.43 6.46 -2.35
CA ASP A 68 3.91 5.13 -1.98
C ASP A 68 2.42 4.96 -2.35
N GLY A 69 1.71 6.07 -2.57
CA GLY A 69 0.31 6.02 -2.99
C GLY A 69 -0.28 7.39 -3.32
N ILE A 70 -1.32 7.38 -4.15
CA ILE A 70 -2.10 8.58 -4.50
C ILE A 70 -3.58 8.22 -4.39
N TYR A 71 -4.35 9.03 -3.69
CA TYR A 71 -5.79 8.88 -3.58
C TYR A 71 -6.50 10.18 -3.97
N PHE A 72 -7.47 10.09 -4.87
CA PHE A 72 -8.33 11.21 -5.22
C PHE A 72 -9.73 10.98 -4.67
N ASP A 73 -10.16 11.85 -3.76
CA ASP A 73 -11.54 11.90 -3.28
C ASP A 73 -12.33 12.87 -4.16
N GLU A 74 -13.15 12.32 -5.06
CA GLU A 74 -14.00 13.09 -5.96
C GLU A 74 -15.07 13.91 -5.24
N THR A 75 -15.51 13.48 -4.05
CA THR A 75 -16.60 14.15 -3.32
C THR A 75 -16.16 15.48 -2.72
N THR A 76 -14.90 15.54 -2.29
CA THR A 76 -14.28 16.74 -1.71
C THR A 76 -13.34 17.44 -2.68
N ALA A 77 -13.10 16.85 -3.86
CA ALA A 77 -12.07 17.25 -4.83
C ALA A 77 -10.66 17.35 -4.20
N THR A 78 -10.33 16.40 -3.32
CA THR A 78 -9.06 16.36 -2.58
C THR A 78 -8.13 15.29 -3.15
N LEU A 79 -6.88 15.65 -3.40
CA LEU A 79 -5.82 14.71 -3.73
C LEU A 79 -4.92 14.49 -2.52
N ALA A 80 -4.87 13.26 -2.01
CA ALA A 80 -3.94 12.83 -0.99
C ALA A 80 -2.75 12.10 -1.65
N VAL A 81 -1.54 12.44 -1.21
CA VAL A 81 -0.30 11.81 -1.64
C VAL A 81 0.38 11.21 -0.42
N PHE A 82 0.77 9.95 -0.53
CA PHE A 82 1.34 9.17 0.56
C PHE A 82 2.83 8.91 0.32
N GLN A 83 3.61 9.10 1.38
CA GLN A 83 4.99 8.69 1.47
C GLN A 83 5.18 8.09 2.87
N THR A 84 5.30 6.78 2.93
CA THR A 84 5.36 5.97 4.15
C THR A 84 6.80 5.59 4.46
N LYS A 85 7.08 5.36 5.74
CA LYS A 85 8.40 4.96 6.23
C LYS A 85 8.18 3.87 7.28
N ASN A 86 8.88 2.76 7.12
CA ASN A 86 8.87 1.65 8.08
C ASN A 86 10.06 1.72 9.05
#